data_AF-A0A356KK14-F1
#
_entry.id   AF-A0A356KK14-F1
#
_cell.length_a   1.000
_cell.length_b   1.000
_cell.length_c   1.000
_cell.angle_alpha   90.00
_cell.angle_beta   90.00
_cell.angle_gamma   90.00
#
_symmetry.space_group_name_H-M   'P 1'
#
loop_
_entity.id
_entity.type
_entity.pdbx_description
1 polymer ?
#
loop_
_entity_poly.entity_id
_entity_poly.type
_entity_poly.pdbx_seq_one_letter_code
_entity_poly.pdbx_strand_id
1 'polypeptide(L)'
;MADAPTELDPQLQILGALRQLRERAYWTAFAHGLLRAGFWGCFAALPLALAPGPLTPVALALLVSGLVVGTALWAQLRVPSDLALAKAYDDRLGLKDRLSTSLDLIARGDPREAVLRSTLPALETFQPEALYPLRVPREGKLLPLPLLILLAALILPGVAQEAVARDPALAEALAGQAERIRRFASREEGGEATPGQQERRRR
;
A
#
# COMPACT_ATOMS: atom_id res chain seq x y z
N MET A 1 19.42 47.51 -19.38
CA MET A 1 18.01 47.45 -18.98
C MET A 1 17.79 46.06 -18.44
N ALA A 2 17.78 45.90 -17.12
CA ALA A 2 17.39 44.64 -16.49
C ALA A 2 15.86 44.61 -16.52
N ASP A 3 15.28 43.57 -17.12
CA ASP A 3 13.85 43.34 -17.06
C ASP A 3 13.43 43.32 -15.59
N ALA A 4 12.48 44.20 -15.24
CA ALA A 4 11.89 44.17 -13.90
C ALA A 4 11.35 42.75 -13.68
N PRO A 5 11.67 42.11 -12.54
CA PRO A 5 11.15 40.78 -12.26
C PRO A 5 9.64 40.84 -12.36
N THR A 6 9.07 40.04 -13.26
CA THR A 6 7.63 39.93 -13.43
C THR A 6 7.03 39.52 -12.08
N GLU A 7 6.46 40.47 -11.33
CA GLU A 7 5.77 40.19 -10.08
C GLU A 7 4.66 39.21 -10.41
N LEU A 8 4.86 37.94 -10.04
CA LEU A 8 3.87 36.90 -10.22
C LEU A 8 2.64 37.27 -9.41
N ASP A 9 1.47 37.21 -10.05
CA ASP A 9 0.16 37.49 -9.43
C ASP A 9 0.08 36.79 -8.05
N PRO A 10 -0.15 37.52 -6.94
CA PRO A 10 -0.27 36.96 -5.60
C PRO A 10 -1.27 35.79 -5.52
N GLN A 11 -2.32 35.81 -6.33
CA GLN A 11 -3.31 34.73 -6.40
C GLN A 11 -2.66 33.44 -6.90
N LEU A 12 -1.87 33.50 -7.96
CA LEU A 12 -1.16 32.33 -8.52
C LEU A 12 -0.16 31.75 -7.52
N GLN A 13 0.51 32.61 -6.74
CA GLN A 13 1.45 32.14 -5.71
C GLN A 13 0.72 31.39 -4.59
N ILE A 14 -0.40 31.94 -4.08
CA ILE A 14 -1.22 31.30 -3.04
C ILE A 14 -1.81 29.96 -3.54
N LEU A 15 -2.39 29.94 -4.74
CA LEU A 15 -2.93 28.72 -5.34
C LEU A 15 -1.84 27.68 -5.61
N GLY A 16 -0.64 28.13 -6.03
CA GLY A 16 0.53 27.27 -6.21
C GLY A 16 0.98 26.60 -4.91
N ALA A 17 1.08 27.38 -3.82
CA ALA A 17 1.44 26.85 -2.50
C ALA A 17 0.42 25.82 -1.99
N LEU A 18 -0.88 26.07 -2.19
CA LEU A 18 -1.94 25.14 -1.82
C LEU A 18 -1.93 23.86 -2.65
N ARG A 19 -1.68 23.99 -3.96
CA ARG A 19 -1.51 22.81 -4.81
C ARG A 19 -0.36 21.95 -4.31
N GLN A 20 0.77 22.55 -3.94
CA GLN A 20 1.90 21.83 -3.34
C GLN A 20 1.52 21.17 -2.00
N LEU A 21 0.79 21.86 -1.13
CA LEU A 21 0.26 21.27 0.12
C LEU A 21 -0.64 20.06 -0.17
N ARG A 22 -1.56 20.20 -1.12
CA ARG A 22 -2.52 19.16 -1.49
C ARG A 22 -1.83 17.95 -2.10
N GLU A 23 -0.90 18.17 -3.02
CA GLU A 23 -0.08 17.12 -3.61
C GLU A 23 0.72 16.40 -2.52
N ARG A 24 1.31 17.13 -1.56
CA ARG A 24 2.04 16.51 -0.46
C ARG A 24 1.13 15.70 0.45
N ALA A 25 -0.02 16.24 0.84
CA ALA A 25 -1.01 15.53 1.64
C ALA A 25 -1.49 14.24 0.93
N TYR A 26 -1.80 14.33 -0.36
CA TYR A 26 -2.15 13.18 -1.19
C TYR A 26 -1.03 12.14 -1.21
N TRP A 27 0.21 12.53 -1.51
CA TRP A 27 1.35 11.60 -1.56
C TRP A 27 1.61 10.93 -0.20
N THR A 28 1.45 11.65 0.91
CA THR A 28 1.59 11.04 2.25
C THR A 28 0.48 10.04 2.53
N ALA A 29 -0.78 10.35 2.22
CA ALA A 29 -1.90 9.44 2.37
C ALA A 29 -1.77 8.22 1.45
N PHE A 30 -1.37 8.44 0.20
CA PHE A 30 -1.13 7.40 -0.79
C PHE A 30 0.00 6.46 -0.36
N ALA A 31 1.16 6.99 0.04
CA ALA A 31 2.28 6.18 0.50
C ALA A 31 1.89 5.34 1.74
N HIS A 32 1.15 5.94 2.68
CA HIS A 32 0.67 5.22 3.87
C HIS A 32 -0.33 4.11 3.50
N GLY A 33 -1.28 4.42 2.62
CA GLY A 33 -2.24 3.45 2.09
C GLY A 33 -1.56 2.32 1.34
N LEU A 34 -0.61 2.63 0.45
CA LEU A 34 0.14 1.67 -0.34
C LEU A 34 0.98 0.73 0.52
N LEU A 35 1.67 1.25 1.54
CA LEU A 35 2.46 0.40 2.46
C LEU A 35 1.55 -0.54 3.26
N ARG A 36 0.43 -0.04 3.78
CA ARG A 36 -0.50 -0.86 4.56
C ARG A 36 -1.21 -1.89 3.68
N ALA A 37 -1.68 -1.47 2.51
CA ALA A 37 -2.30 -2.37 1.56
C ALA A 37 -1.29 -3.42 1.08
N GLY A 38 -0.07 -3.03 0.71
CA GLY A 38 0.98 -3.94 0.29
C GLY A 38 1.31 -4.99 1.34
N PHE A 39 1.37 -4.60 2.62
CA PHE A 39 1.57 -5.53 3.73
C PHE A 39 0.46 -6.59 3.79
N TRP A 40 -0.81 -6.18 3.84
CA TRP A 40 -1.94 -7.11 3.89
C TRP A 40 -2.14 -7.88 2.57
N GLY A 41 -1.82 -7.25 1.45
CA GLY A 41 -1.85 -7.83 0.11
C GLY A 41 -0.87 -8.99 -0.03
N CYS A 42 0.31 -8.92 0.59
CA CYS A 42 1.25 -10.05 0.62
C CYS A 42 0.65 -11.27 1.33
N PHE A 43 -0.04 -11.07 2.46
CA PHE A 43 -0.72 -12.16 3.16
C PHE A 43 -1.89 -12.72 2.35
N ALA A 44 -2.67 -11.85 1.69
CA ALA A 44 -3.76 -12.27 0.82
C ALA A 44 -3.28 -12.99 -0.44
N ALA A 45 -2.10 -12.65 -0.96
CA ALA A 45 -1.50 -13.26 -2.15
C ALA A 45 -0.83 -14.61 -1.85
N LEU A 46 -0.48 -14.89 -0.58
CA LEU A 46 0.19 -16.13 -0.19
C LEU A 46 -0.57 -17.42 -0.59
N PRO A 47 -1.88 -17.58 -0.32
CA PRO A 47 -2.62 -18.77 -0.77
C PRO A 47 -2.68 -18.87 -2.30
N LEU A 48 -2.73 -17.75 -3.01
CA LEU A 48 -2.70 -17.74 -4.47
C LEU A 48 -1.34 -18.19 -5.01
N ALA A 49 -0.24 -17.77 -4.37
CA ALA A 49 1.11 -18.19 -4.74
C ALA A 49 1.35 -19.69 -4.52
N LEU A 50 0.69 -20.28 -3.53
CA LEU A 50 0.78 -21.71 -3.22
C LEU A 50 -0.20 -22.56 -4.06
N ALA A 51 -1.20 -21.94 -4.71
CA ALA A 51 -2.16 -22.65 -5.51
C ALA A 51 -1.53 -23.11 -6.84
N PRO A 52 -1.53 -24.41 -7.17
CA PRO A 52 -1.07 -24.86 -8.47
C PRO A 52 -2.07 -24.43 -9.56
N GLY A 53 -1.63 -23.62 -10.53
CA GLY A 53 -2.48 -23.30 -11.68
C GLY A 53 -1.93 -22.23 -12.62
N PRO A 54 -2.30 -22.27 -13.91
CA PRO A 54 -1.87 -21.30 -14.91
C PRO A 54 -2.46 -19.88 -14.70
N LEU A 55 -3.45 -19.75 -13.81
CA LEU A 55 -4.11 -18.47 -13.51
C LEU A 55 -3.40 -17.66 -12.41
N THR A 56 -2.40 -18.23 -11.75
CA THR A 56 -1.62 -17.57 -10.69
C THR A 56 -1.02 -16.21 -11.11
N PRO A 57 -0.38 -16.02 -12.29
CA PRO A 57 0.16 -14.72 -12.67
C PRO A 57 -0.94 -13.69 -12.92
N VAL A 58 -2.08 -14.10 -13.49
CA VAL A 58 -3.21 -13.22 -13.76
C VAL A 58 -3.85 -12.76 -12.45
N ALA A 59 -4.05 -13.69 -11.52
CA ALA A 59 -4.61 -13.37 -10.21
C ALA A 59 -3.69 -12.44 -9.40
N LEU A 60 -2.37 -12.65 -9.47
CA LEU A 60 -1.39 -11.75 -8.84
C LEU A 60 -1.41 -10.35 -9.48
N ALA A 61 -1.47 -10.26 -10.81
CA ALA A 61 -1.55 -8.99 -11.52
C ALA A 61 -2.84 -8.20 -11.18
N LEU A 62 -3.98 -8.89 -11.07
CA LEU A 62 -5.25 -8.29 -10.63
C LEU A 62 -5.19 -7.83 -9.18
N LEU A 63 -4.55 -8.60 -8.30
CA LEU A 63 -4.36 -8.22 -6.90
C LEU A 63 -3.49 -6.97 -6.78
N VAL A 64 -2.38 -6.89 -7.51
CA VAL A 64 -1.50 -5.71 -7.52
C VAL A 64 -2.22 -4.49 -8.09
N SER A 65 -2.92 -4.63 -9.22
CA SER A 65 -3.63 -3.50 -9.84
C SER A 65 -4.78 -3.00 -8.96
N GLY A 66 -5.57 -3.91 -8.37
CA GLY A 66 -6.62 -3.57 -7.41
C GLY A 66 -6.08 -2.87 -6.17
N LEU A 67 -4.89 -3.26 -5.70
CA LEU A 67 -4.22 -2.61 -4.57
C LEU A 67 -3.79 -1.18 -4.89
N VAL A 68 -3.19 -0.96 -6.06
CA VAL A 68 -2.76 0.39 -6.50
C VAL A 68 -3.98 1.29 -6.72
N VAL A 69 -5.00 0.81 -7.43
CA VAL A 69 -6.23 1.59 -7.70
C VAL A 69 -6.99 1.87 -6.41
N GLY A 70 -7.18 0.86 -5.56
CA GLY A 70 -7.87 1.00 -4.28
C GLY A 70 -7.18 1.98 -3.35
N THR A 71 -5.85 1.97 -3.29
CA THR A 71 -5.08 2.92 -2.47
C THR A 71 -5.07 4.32 -3.04
N ALA A 72 -5.02 4.49 -4.37
CA ALA A 72 -5.17 5.79 -5.02
C ALA A 72 -6.55 6.40 -4.75
N LEU A 73 -7.62 5.62 -4.91
CA LEU A 73 -8.98 6.07 -4.60
C LEU A 73 -9.16 6.40 -3.12
N TRP A 74 -8.65 5.54 -2.23
CA TRP A 74 -8.71 5.79 -0.79
C TRP A 74 -7.93 7.05 -0.40
N ALA A 75 -6.75 7.27 -0.98
CA ALA A 75 -5.96 8.47 -0.77
C ALA A 75 -6.73 9.71 -1.23
N GLN A 76 -7.32 9.67 -2.43
CA GLN A 76 -8.14 10.75 -2.99
C GLN A 76 -9.32 11.12 -2.06
N LEU A 77 -10.00 10.12 -1.49
CA LEU A 77 -11.11 10.32 -0.55
C LEU A 77 -10.66 10.86 0.83
N ARG A 78 -9.38 10.72 1.16
CA ARG A 78 -8.78 11.17 2.44
C ARG A 78 -8.10 12.52 2.33
N VAL A 79 -7.94 13.09 1.13
CA VAL A 79 -7.38 14.44 0.96
C VAL A 79 -8.34 15.46 1.59
N PRO A 80 -7.89 16.26 2.56
CA PRO A 80 -8.71 17.33 3.13
C PRO A 80 -9.06 18.38 2.07
N SER A 81 -10.16 19.10 2.26
CA SER A 81 -10.50 20.24 1.40
C SER A 81 -9.42 21.32 1.44
N ASP A 82 -9.30 22.11 0.37
CA ASP A 82 -8.28 23.17 0.29
C ASP A 82 -8.39 24.17 1.47
N LEU A 83 -9.61 24.46 1.92
CA LEU A 83 -9.85 25.28 3.11
C LEU A 83 -9.36 24.60 4.40
N ALA A 84 -9.57 23.29 4.55
CA ALA A 84 -9.07 22.54 5.70
C ALA A 84 -7.54 22.46 5.72
N LEU A 85 -6.91 22.31 4.55
CA LEU A 85 -5.45 22.37 4.40
C LEU A 85 -4.90 23.75 4.80
N ALA A 86 -5.55 24.82 4.34
CA ALA A 86 -5.15 26.18 4.69
C ALA A 86 -5.30 26.48 6.18
N LYS A 87 -6.40 26.04 6.80
CA LYS A 87 -6.59 26.15 8.25
C LYS A 87 -5.55 25.37 9.04
N ALA A 88 -5.30 24.12 8.66
CA ALA A 88 -4.27 23.30 9.31
C ALA A 88 -2.88 23.94 9.20
N TYR A 89 -2.60 24.64 8.10
CA TYR A 89 -1.38 25.41 7.91
C TYR A 89 -1.35 26.68 8.80
N ASP A 90 -2.44 27.46 8.80
CA ASP A 90 -2.58 28.65 9.63
C ASP A 90 -2.39 28.32 11.12
N ASP A 91 -2.99 27.23 11.60
CA ASP A 91 -2.89 26.74 12.99
C ASP A 91 -1.46 26.36 13.36
N ARG A 92 -0.75 25.68 12.45
CA ARG A 92 0.62 25.19 12.67
C ARG A 92 1.65 26.31 12.71
N LEU A 93 1.46 27.36 11.93
CA LEU A 93 2.37 28.51 11.86
C LEU A 93 1.88 29.74 12.64
N GLY A 94 0.72 29.64 13.30
CA GLY A 94 0.15 30.75 14.06
C GLY A 94 -0.23 31.96 13.20
N LEU A 95 -0.62 31.73 11.94
CA LEU A 95 -0.90 32.80 10.98
C LEU A 95 -2.24 33.50 11.18
N LYS A 96 -3.02 33.12 12.20
CA LYS A 96 -4.33 33.72 12.54
C LYS A 96 -5.29 33.76 11.33
N ASP A 97 -5.49 32.61 10.69
CA ASP A 97 -6.42 32.44 9.56
C ASP A 97 -6.11 33.26 8.28
N ARG A 98 -4.87 33.76 8.11
CA ARG A 98 -4.51 34.58 6.94
C ARG A 98 -4.62 33.83 5.62
N LEU A 99 -4.12 32.59 5.55
CA LEU A 99 -4.14 31.79 4.32
C LEU A 99 -5.57 31.34 4.00
N SER A 100 -6.29 30.86 5.00
CA SER A 100 -7.69 30.44 4.85
C SER A 100 -8.62 31.60 4.48
N THR A 101 -8.42 32.79 5.05
CA THR A 101 -9.16 34.01 4.67
C THR A 101 -8.83 34.44 3.24
N SER A 102 -7.55 34.42 2.87
CA SER A 102 -7.11 34.74 1.51
C SER A 102 -7.74 33.80 0.48
N LEU A 103 -7.82 32.51 0.80
CA LEU A 103 -8.51 31.52 -0.03
C LEU A 103 -10.00 31.76 -0.17
N ASP A 104 -10.70 32.05 0.93
CA ASP A 104 -12.14 32.33 0.89
C ASP A 104 -12.44 33.57 0.03
N LEU A 105 -11.59 34.60 0.12
CA LEU A 105 -11.70 35.80 -0.73
C LEU A 105 -11.47 35.49 -2.22
N ILE A 106 -10.46 34.68 -2.54
CA ILE A 106 -10.21 34.21 -3.92
C ILE A 106 -11.40 33.41 -4.43
N ALA A 107 -11.93 32.47 -3.65
CA ALA A 107 -13.06 31.63 -4.04
C ALA A 107 -14.35 32.42 -4.28
N ARG A 108 -14.53 33.56 -3.58
CA ARG A 108 -15.66 34.48 -3.77
C ARG A 108 -15.49 35.45 -4.95
N GLY A 109 -14.31 35.48 -5.56
CA GLY A 109 -13.99 36.44 -6.62
C GLY A 109 -13.81 37.88 -6.13
N ASP A 110 -13.57 38.08 -4.82
CA ASP A 110 -13.23 39.39 -4.23
C ASP A 110 -11.79 39.35 -3.63
N PRO A 111 -10.76 39.15 -4.48
CA PRO A 111 -9.37 39.11 -4.03
C PRO A 111 -8.92 40.50 -3.59
N ARG A 112 -9.14 40.83 -2.31
CA ARG A 112 -8.62 42.07 -1.73
C ARG A 112 -7.11 42.01 -1.70
N GLU A 113 -6.49 42.74 -2.61
CA GLU A 113 -5.05 42.67 -2.86
C GLU A 113 -4.19 42.92 -1.61
N ALA A 114 -4.65 43.79 -0.71
CA ALA A 114 -3.99 44.03 0.58
C ALA A 114 -3.91 42.77 1.45
N VAL A 115 -4.97 41.95 1.46
CA VAL A 115 -5.00 40.68 2.23
C VAL A 115 -4.06 39.68 1.59
N LEU A 116 -4.10 39.53 0.25
CA LEU A 116 -3.23 38.61 -0.47
C LEU A 116 -1.75 38.96 -0.28
N ARG A 117 -1.37 40.23 -0.44
CA ARG A 117 -0.01 40.70 -0.22
C ARG A 117 0.47 40.49 1.22
N SER A 118 -0.43 40.60 2.21
CA SER A 118 -0.10 40.32 3.62
C SER A 118 0.20 38.84 3.92
N THR A 119 -0.26 37.94 3.05
CA THR A 119 -0.04 36.49 3.16
C THR A 119 1.26 36.05 2.49
N LEU A 120 1.78 36.81 1.52
CA LEU A 120 3.00 36.44 0.78
C LEU A 120 4.23 36.21 1.69
N PRO A 121 4.55 37.06 2.68
CA PRO A 121 5.70 36.81 3.56
C PRO A 121 5.56 35.51 4.37
N ALA A 122 4.32 35.08 4.66
CA ALA A 122 4.07 33.81 5.33
C ALA A 122 4.25 32.61 4.40
N LEU A 123 4.15 32.81 3.08
CA LEU A 123 4.48 31.80 2.07
C LEU A 123 5.98 31.71 1.80
N GLU A 124 6.77 32.74 2.07
CA GLU A 124 8.24 32.66 1.90
C GLU A 124 8.89 31.71 2.92
N THR A 125 8.29 31.57 4.10
CA THR A 125 8.72 30.63 5.14
C THR A 125 8.06 29.24 5.01
N PHE A 126 7.32 29.02 3.93
CA PHE A 126 6.54 27.81 3.68
C PHE A 126 7.44 26.59 3.53
N GLN A 127 7.27 25.62 4.44
CA GLN A 127 7.90 24.31 4.36
C GLN A 127 6.84 23.21 4.37
N PRO A 128 6.37 22.74 3.19
CA PRO A 128 5.31 21.73 3.10
C PRO A 128 5.70 20.40 3.78
N GLU A 129 7.01 20.12 3.84
CA GLU A 129 7.57 18.91 4.45
C GLU A 129 7.39 18.86 5.96
N ALA A 130 7.39 20.02 6.63
CA ALA A 130 7.21 20.11 8.08
C ALA A 130 5.75 19.83 8.48
N LEU A 131 4.79 20.19 7.62
CA LEU A 131 3.36 20.00 7.89
C LEU A 131 2.97 18.52 7.73
N TYR A 132 3.41 17.90 6.63
CA TYR A 132 3.13 16.51 6.29
C TYR A 132 4.42 15.68 6.20
N PRO A 133 5.05 15.36 7.34
CA PRO A 133 6.23 14.50 7.34
C PRO A 133 5.85 13.11 6.87
N LEU A 134 6.65 12.55 5.96
CA LEU A 134 6.47 11.19 5.46
C LEU A 134 6.80 10.19 6.60
N ARG A 135 5.82 9.84 7.42
CA ARG A 135 5.98 8.86 8.50
C ARG A 135 5.67 7.47 7.99
N VAL A 136 6.69 6.63 7.92
CA VAL A 136 6.54 5.22 7.54
C VAL A 136 5.77 4.47 8.64
N PRO A 137 4.61 3.86 8.35
CA PRO A 137 3.88 3.02 9.29
C PRO A 137 4.72 1.84 9.78
N ARG A 138 4.37 1.24 10.93
CA ARG A 138 5.08 0.06 11.47
C ARG A 138 5.00 -1.11 10.49
N GLU A 139 3.87 -1.26 9.83
CA GLU A 139 3.58 -2.22 8.77
C GLU A 139 4.54 -2.05 7.58
N GLY A 140 4.85 -0.81 7.21
CA GLY A 140 5.80 -0.51 6.15
C GLY A 140 7.23 -0.92 6.51
N LYS A 141 7.62 -0.83 7.78
CA LYS A 141 8.93 -1.31 8.26
C LYS A 141 9.02 -2.84 8.24
N LEU A 142 7.90 -3.52 8.45
CA LEU A 142 7.81 -4.99 8.45
C LEU A 142 7.53 -5.56 7.06
N LEU A 143 7.16 -4.74 6.07
CA LEU A 143 6.83 -5.14 4.70
C LEU A 143 7.89 -6.00 3.98
N PRO A 144 9.21 -5.84 4.20
CA PRO A 144 10.19 -6.73 3.61
C PRO A 144 10.01 -8.20 3.99
N LEU A 145 9.50 -8.48 5.20
CA LEU A 145 9.32 -9.85 5.69
C LEU A 145 8.25 -10.65 4.92
N PRO A 146 6.97 -10.23 4.82
CA PRO A 146 5.98 -10.95 4.03
C PRO A 146 6.29 -10.91 2.54
N LEU A 147 7.00 -9.88 2.04
CA LEU A 147 7.47 -9.85 0.66
C LEU A 147 8.49 -10.96 0.38
N LEU A 148 9.46 -11.16 1.28
CA LEU A 148 10.43 -12.27 1.17
C LEU A 148 9.74 -13.63 1.26
N ILE A 149 8.75 -13.80 2.14
CA ILE A 149 7.96 -15.03 2.25
C ILE A 149 7.20 -15.30 0.95
N LEU A 150 6.53 -14.29 0.41
CA LEU A 150 5.79 -14.42 -0.85
C LEU A 150 6.73 -14.75 -2.02
N LEU A 151 7.90 -14.10 -2.08
CA LEU A 151 8.92 -14.37 -3.10
C LEU A 151 9.45 -15.81 -2.99
N ALA A 152 9.74 -16.26 -1.77
CA ALA A 152 10.15 -17.64 -1.51
C ALA A 152 9.06 -18.63 -1.95
N ALA A 153 7.79 -18.36 -1.64
CA ALA A 153 6.67 -19.20 -2.04
C ALA A 153 6.49 -19.30 -3.57
N LEU A 154 6.82 -18.24 -4.31
CA LEU A 154 6.78 -18.24 -5.78
C LEU A 154 7.95 -19.00 -6.41
N ILE A 155 9.15 -18.91 -5.83
CA ILE A 155 10.38 -19.49 -6.41
C ILE A 155 10.60 -20.95 -6.01
N LEU A 156 10.35 -21.30 -4.74
CA LEU A 156 10.63 -22.65 -4.22
C LEU A 156 9.99 -23.78 -5.04
N PRO A 157 8.72 -23.69 -5.48
CA PRO A 157 8.09 -24.76 -6.24
C PRO A 157 8.81 -25.05 -7.55
N GLY A 158 9.26 -24.01 -8.27
CA GLY A 158 10.01 -24.15 -9.51
C GLY A 158 11.38 -24.79 -9.28
N VAL A 159 12.10 -24.32 -8.26
CA VAL A 159 13.42 -24.88 -7.89
C VAL A 159 13.30 -26.35 -7.46
N ALA A 160 12.27 -26.70 -6.69
CA ALA A 160 12.03 -28.08 -6.28
C ALA A 160 11.69 -28.98 -7.48
N GLN A 161 10.86 -28.51 -8.41
CA GLN A 161 10.51 -29.25 -9.63
C GLN A 161 11.74 -29.47 -10.52
N GLU A 162 12.58 -28.45 -10.71
CA GLU A 162 13.82 -28.58 -11.47
C GLU A 162 14.82 -29.53 -10.80
N ALA A 163 14.94 -29.49 -9.48
CA ALA A 163 15.81 -30.40 -8.74
C ALA A 163 15.37 -31.87 -8.90
N VAL A 164 14.05 -32.12 -8.83
CA VAL A 164 13.48 -33.46 -9.07
C VAL A 164 13.66 -33.90 -10.53
N ALA A 165 13.53 -32.98 -11.50
CA ALA A 165 13.73 -33.30 -12.91
C ALA A 165 15.21 -33.63 -13.24
N ARG A 166 16.16 -33.08 -12.49
CA ARG A 166 17.59 -33.35 -12.68
C ARG A 166 18.06 -34.68 -12.10
N ASP A 167 17.39 -35.21 -11.08
CA ASP A 167 17.76 -36.46 -10.40
C ASP A 167 16.64 -37.52 -10.53
N PRO A 168 16.75 -38.46 -11.49
CA PRO A 168 15.72 -39.48 -11.70
C PRO A 168 15.59 -40.43 -10.50
N ALA A 169 16.65 -40.65 -9.71
CA ALA A 169 16.59 -41.50 -8.52
C ALA A 169 15.76 -40.85 -7.41
N LEU A 170 15.85 -39.52 -7.27
CA LEU A 170 15.00 -38.76 -6.36
C LEU A 170 13.52 -38.81 -6.80
N ALA A 171 13.27 -38.70 -8.10
CA ALA A 171 11.91 -38.81 -8.66
C ALA A 171 11.28 -40.18 -8.37
N GLU A 172 12.02 -41.27 -8.56
CA GLU A 172 11.56 -42.64 -8.23
C GLU A 172 11.30 -42.80 -6.72
N ALA A 173 12.18 -42.27 -5.87
CA ALA A 173 12.01 -42.32 -4.42
C ALA A 173 10.74 -41.58 -3.96
N LEU A 174 10.47 -40.39 -4.52
CA LEU A 174 9.27 -39.61 -4.24
C LEU A 174 8.00 -40.30 -4.74
N ALA A 175 8.03 -40.90 -5.94
CA ALA A 175 6.92 -41.68 -6.48
C ALA A 175 6.59 -42.88 -5.57
N GLY A 176 7.62 -43.59 -5.10
CA GLY A 176 7.47 -44.69 -4.16
C GLY A 176 6.89 -44.28 -2.81
N GLN A 177 7.27 -43.10 -2.28
CA GLN A 177 6.67 -42.56 -1.05
C GLN A 177 5.21 -42.15 -1.26
N ALA A 178 4.88 -41.47 -2.37
CA ALA A 178 3.52 -41.05 -2.67
C ALA A 178 2.55 -42.24 -2.77
N GLU A 179 3.01 -43.36 -3.35
CA GLU A 179 2.21 -44.59 -3.42
C GLU A 179 1.97 -45.20 -2.03
N ARG A 180 2.98 -45.20 -1.15
CA ARG A 180 2.81 -45.65 0.25
C ARG A 180 1.76 -44.81 0.96
N ILE A 181 1.84 -43.49 0.85
CA ILE A 181 0.87 -42.56 1.48
C ILE A 181 -0.54 -42.84 0.96
N ARG A 182 -0.72 -43.02 -0.36
CA ARG A 182 -2.03 -43.38 -0.93
C ARG A 182 -2.59 -44.70 -0.39
N ARG A 183 -1.75 -45.73 -0.23
CA ARG A 183 -2.17 -47.02 0.35
C ARG A 183 -2.56 -46.89 1.83
N PHE A 184 -1.90 -46.03 2.59
CA PHE A 184 -2.30 -45.74 3.96
C PHE A 184 -3.65 -45.01 4.01
N ALA A 185 -3.83 -43.98 3.19
CA ALA A 185 -5.10 -43.24 3.11
C ALA A 185 -6.27 -44.15 2.69
N SER A 186 -6.08 -45.04 1.71
CA SER A 186 -7.14 -45.96 1.28
C SER A 186 -7.49 -47.04 2.30
N ARG A 187 -6.56 -47.42 3.19
CA ARG A 187 -6.86 -48.32 4.32
C ARG A 187 -7.69 -47.65 5.40
N GLU A 188 -7.42 -46.38 5.70
CA GLU A 188 -8.22 -45.62 6.67
C GLU A 188 -9.64 -45.34 6.14
N GLU A 189 -9.79 -44.96 4.87
CA GLU A 189 -11.11 -44.75 4.25
C GLU A 189 -11.90 -46.07 4.10
N GLY A 190 -11.20 -47.19 3.90
CA GLY A 190 -11.80 -48.53 3.80
C GLY A 190 -12.38 -49.08 5.11
N GLY A 191 -12.22 -48.39 6.24
CA GLY A 191 -12.85 -48.76 7.49
C GLY A 191 -12.37 -50.10 8.08
N GLU A 192 -11.13 -50.52 7.81
CA GLU A 192 -10.51 -51.60 8.59
C GLU A 192 -10.34 -51.10 10.04
N ALA A 193 -11.36 -51.39 10.86
CA ALA A 193 -11.36 -51.12 12.29
C ALA A 193 -10.04 -51.64 12.85
N THR A 194 -9.19 -50.71 13.29
CA THR A 194 -7.88 -51.02 13.84
C THR A 194 -8.06 -52.08 14.91
N PRO A 195 -7.26 -53.16 14.94
CA PRO A 195 -7.48 -54.29 15.85
C PRO A 195 -7.67 -53.87 17.33
N GLY A 196 -7.05 -52.76 17.74
CA GLY A 196 -7.21 -52.19 19.09
C GLY A 196 -8.58 -51.56 19.41
N GLN A 197 -9.40 -51.17 18.42
CA GLN A 197 -10.78 -50.70 18.67
C GLN A 197 -11.76 -51.85 18.90
N GLN A 198 -11.51 -53.04 18.35
CA GLN A 198 -12.36 -54.21 18.60
C GLN A 198 -12.22 -54.70 20.05
N GLU A 199 -11.03 -54.53 20.65
CA GLU A 199 -10.78 -54.98 22.03
C GLU A 199 -11.40 -54.03 23.08
N ARG A 200 -11.53 -52.74 22.78
CA ARG A 200 -12.28 -51.78 23.62
C ARG A 200 -13.80 -51.92 23.55
N ARG A 201 -14.35 -52.53 22.49
CA ARG A 201 -15.79 -52.82 22.38
C ARG A 201 -16.23 -54.10 23.10
N ARG A 202 -15.28 -54.91 23.59
CA ARG A 202 -15.56 -56.16 24.33
C ARG A 202 -15.49 -56.01 25.86
N ARG A 203 -15.15 -54.82 26.36
CA ARG A 203 -15.23 -54.47 27.78
C ARG A 203 -16.38 -53.50 27.99
#